data_AF-A0A9Q4C2A3-F1
#
_entry.id   AF-A0A9Q4C2A3-F1
#
_cell.length_a   1.000
_cell.length_b   1.000
_cell.length_c   1.000
_cell.angle_alpha   90.00
_cell.angle_beta   90.00
_cell.angle_gamma   90.00
#
_symmetry.space_group_name_H-M   'P 1'
#
loop_
_entity.id
_entity.type
_entity.pdbx_description
1 polymer ?
#
loop_
_entity_poly.entity_id
_entity_poly.type
_entity_poly.pdbx_seq_one_letter_code
_entity_poly.pdbx_strand_id
1 'polypeptide(L)'
;MTGSRITDLSSIDAENFKLRNERFFNRGYDYDAQPHHGVGEVRRKIWNTRNGDLRRVLRDFPKDAPLLDQCAGWMHAVAGKHFFPDANHRTAMALLRKLLRDNSIELAPLPPQRAREASLRSHEVRNKIEPVRLDTLYRKDRLFLVWRLYFEPAILYE
;
A
#
# COMPACT_ATOMS: atom_id res chain seq x y z
N MET A 1 5.21 18.67 20.24
CA MET A 1 5.24 18.80 18.76
C MET A 1 4.17 17.89 18.19
N THR A 2 3.11 18.46 17.62
CA THR A 2 2.11 17.69 16.86
C THR A 2 2.76 17.29 15.54
N GLY A 3 3.39 16.11 15.51
CA GLY A 3 4.04 15.60 14.30
C GLY A 3 3.06 15.54 13.13
N SER A 4 3.57 15.77 11.92
CA SER A 4 2.82 15.75 10.65
C SER A 4 1.89 14.52 10.57
N ARG A 5 0.70 14.66 9.98
CA ARG A 5 -0.26 13.55 9.80
C ARG A 5 -0.94 13.66 8.45
N ILE A 6 -1.20 12.51 7.82
CA ILE A 6 -2.09 12.42 6.66
C ILE A 6 -3.52 12.61 7.18
N THR A 7 -4.13 13.75 6.86
CA THR A 7 -5.49 14.11 7.33
C THR A 7 -6.48 14.21 6.17
N ASP A 8 -5.98 14.54 4.97
CA ASP A 8 -6.76 14.55 3.75
C ASP A 8 -6.41 13.37 2.83
N LEU A 9 -7.45 12.64 2.41
CA LEU A 9 -7.36 11.53 1.47
C LEU A 9 -8.19 11.79 0.20
N SER A 10 -8.80 12.97 0.08
CA SER A 10 -9.72 13.34 -1.01
C SER A 10 -9.06 13.33 -2.39
N SER A 11 -7.73 13.38 -2.43
CA SER A 11 -6.95 13.34 -3.65
C SER A 11 -6.90 11.97 -4.34
N ILE A 12 -7.43 10.92 -3.68
CA ILE A 12 -7.56 9.58 -4.24
C ILE A 12 -8.95 8.99 -4.00
N ASP A 13 -9.41 8.18 -4.95
CA ASP A 13 -10.62 7.38 -4.88
C ASP A 13 -10.34 5.90 -5.19
N ALA A 14 -11.39 5.07 -5.20
CA ALA A 14 -11.28 3.65 -5.51
C ALA A 14 -10.72 3.35 -6.92
N GLU A 15 -11.04 4.19 -7.91
CA GLU A 15 -10.56 3.99 -9.28
C GLU A 15 -9.08 4.32 -9.39
N ASN A 16 -8.57 5.27 -8.60
CA ASN A 16 -7.14 5.54 -8.55
C ASN A 16 -6.32 4.32 -8.12
N PHE A 17 -6.84 3.43 -7.25
CA PHE A 17 -6.16 2.17 -6.94
C PHE A 17 -6.07 1.25 -8.16
N LYS A 18 -7.20 1.07 -8.87
CA LYS A 18 -7.29 0.22 -10.05
C LYS A 18 -6.40 0.71 -11.18
N LEU A 19 -6.52 2.00 -11.51
CA LEU A 19 -5.71 2.67 -12.52
C LEU A 19 -4.22 2.60 -12.20
N ARG A 20 -3.84 2.80 -10.93
CA ARG A 20 -2.44 2.71 -10.51
C ARG A 20 -1.93 1.27 -10.63
N ASN A 21 -2.71 0.28 -10.24
CA ASN A 21 -2.34 -1.13 -10.33
C ASN A 21 -2.18 -1.58 -11.79
N GLU A 22 -3.15 -1.25 -12.65
CA GLU A 22 -3.10 -1.55 -14.08
C GLU A 22 -1.86 -0.94 -14.74
N ARG A 23 -1.48 0.30 -14.40
CA ARG A 23 -0.25 0.91 -14.92
C ARG A 23 1.01 0.14 -14.51
N PHE A 24 1.06 -0.43 -13.32
CA PHE A 24 2.19 -1.26 -12.88
C PHE A 24 2.22 -2.63 -13.56
N PHE A 25 1.05 -3.17 -13.85
CA PHE A 25 0.90 -4.41 -14.61
C PHE A 25 1.37 -4.22 -16.06
N ASN A 26 0.86 -3.21 -16.77
CA ASN A 26 1.22 -2.95 -18.16
C ASN A 26 2.73 -2.70 -18.35
N ARG A 27 3.36 -1.95 -17.42
CA ARG A 27 4.82 -1.72 -17.44
C ARG A 27 5.66 -2.97 -17.13
N GLY A 28 5.08 -3.98 -16.47
CA GLY A 28 5.77 -5.25 -16.18
C GLY A 28 5.80 -6.18 -17.38
N TYR A 29 4.79 -6.12 -18.25
CA TYR A 29 4.73 -6.89 -19.50
C TYR A 29 5.70 -6.37 -20.57
N ASP A 30 6.18 -5.13 -20.45
CA ASP A 30 7.20 -4.59 -21.35
C ASP A 30 8.60 -5.23 -21.13
N TYR A 31 8.84 -5.91 -20.00
CA TYR A 31 10.16 -6.44 -19.64
C TYR A 31 10.23 -7.96 -19.41
N ASP A 32 9.15 -8.63 -18.99
CA ASP A 32 9.14 -10.09 -18.78
C ASP A 32 7.87 -10.72 -19.38
N ALA A 33 7.95 -11.15 -20.63
CA ALA A 33 6.88 -11.89 -21.29
C ALA A 33 6.87 -13.36 -20.83
N GLN A 34 6.20 -13.66 -19.71
CA GLN A 34 5.65 -14.99 -19.42
C GLN A 34 4.12 -14.93 -19.25
N PRO A 35 3.34 -15.49 -20.21
CA PRO A 35 1.90 -15.33 -20.25
C PRO A 35 1.21 -16.49 -19.52
N HIS A 36 1.18 -16.46 -18.19
CA HIS A 36 0.34 -17.41 -17.45
C HIS A 36 -1.12 -16.94 -17.32
N HIS A 37 -1.39 -15.66 -17.57
CA HIS A 37 -2.74 -15.10 -17.70
C HIS A 37 -2.77 -14.06 -18.83
N GLY A 38 -3.79 -14.09 -19.67
CA GLY A 38 -3.96 -13.08 -20.72
C GLY A 38 -4.10 -11.68 -20.10
N VAL A 39 -3.48 -10.67 -20.72
CA VAL A 39 -3.54 -9.25 -20.27
C VAL A 39 -4.98 -8.80 -19.96
N GLY A 40 -5.94 -9.22 -20.80
CA GLY A 40 -7.36 -8.96 -20.60
C GLY A 40 -7.94 -9.60 -19.34
N GLU A 41 -7.47 -10.79 -18.94
CA GLU A 41 -7.93 -11.48 -17.72
C GLU A 41 -7.49 -10.73 -16.46
N VAL A 42 -6.22 -10.31 -16.40
CA VAL A 42 -5.71 -9.57 -15.24
C VAL A 42 -6.33 -8.18 -15.15
N ARG A 43 -6.45 -7.46 -16.28
CA ARG A 43 -7.19 -6.19 -16.33
C ARG A 43 -8.61 -6.37 -15.80
N ARG A 44 -9.34 -7.37 -16.29
CA ARG A 44 -10.69 -7.68 -15.80
C ARG A 44 -10.71 -7.96 -14.29
N LYS A 45 -9.77 -8.73 -13.76
CA LYS A 45 -9.65 -8.99 -12.31
C LYS A 45 -9.43 -7.69 -11.51
N ILE A 46 -8.55 -6.80 -11.97
CA ILE A 46 -8.30 -5.48 -11.33
C ILE A 46 -9.58 -4.65 -11.30
N TRP A 47 -10.28 -4.56 -12.43
CA TRP A 47 -11.47 -3.73 -12.55
C TRP A 47 -12.71 -4.32 -11.85
N ASN A 48 -12.75 -5.64 -11.67
CA ASN A 48 -13.78 -6.33 -10.89
C ASN A 48 -13.61 -6.17 -9.37
N THR A 49 -12.46 -5.69 -8.87
CA THR A 49 -12.30 -5.36 -7.45
C THR A 49 -13.39 -4.37 -7.01
N ARG A 50 -14.12 -4.68 -5.95
CA ARG A 50 -15.29 -3.89 -5.54
C ARG A 50 -14.85 -2.49 -5.06
N ASN A 51 -15.45 -1.45 -5.63
CA ASN A 51 -15.18 -0.07 -5.19
C ASN A 51 -15.55 0.17 -3.72
N GLY A 52 -16.53 -0.57 -3.18
CA GLY A 52 -16.89 -0.50 -1.76
C GLY A 52 -15.75 -0.94 -0.83
N ASP A 53 -15.00 -1.97 -1.22
CA ASP A 53 -13.88 -2.48 -0.44
C ASP A 53 -12.70 -1.50 -0.44
N LEU A 54 -12.43 -0.85 -1.58
CA LEU A 54 -11.40 0.17 -1.70
C LEU A 54 -11.80 1.47 -0.98
N ARG A 55 -13.08 1.87 -1.06
CA ARG A 55 -13.61 2.99 -0.28
C ARG A 55 -13.51 2.76 1.23
N ARG A 56 -13.61 1.50 1.67
CA ARG A 56 -13.42 1.14 3.08
C ARG A 56 -11.99 1.42 3.56
N VAL A 57 -10.98 1.21 2.73
CA VAL A 57 -9.59 1.61 3.05
C VAL A 57 -9.54 3.11 3.34
N LEU A 58 -10.11 3.94 2.48
CA LEU A 58 -10.06 5.40 2.66
C LEU A 58 -10.87 5.86 3.89
N ARG A 59 -12.05 5.27 4.10
CA ARG A 59 -12.94 5.63 5.20
C ARG A 59 -12.39 5.22 6.57
N ASP A 60 -11.85 4.02 6.68
CA ASP A 60 -11.39 3.45 7.95
C ASP A 60 -9.94 3.86 8.28
N PHE A 61 -9.30 4.72 7.46
CA PHE A 61 -7.92 5.16 7.63
C PHE A 61 -7.70 5.91 8.98
N PRO A 62 -6.65 5.57 9.75
CA PRO A 62 -6.44 6.10 11.10
C PRO A 62 -5.86 7.52 11.10
N LYS A 63 -6.67 8.53 10.80
CA LYS A 63 -6.28 9.96 10.68
C LYS A 63 -5.67 10.56 11.96
N ASP A 64 -6.05 10.04 13.12
CA ASP A 64 -5.57 10.55 14.42
C ASP A 64 -4.30 9.84 14.92
N ALA A 65 -3.87 8.77 14.24
CA ALA A 65 -2.65 8.04 14.60
C ALA A 65 -1.38 8.85 14.24
N PRO A 66 -0.23 8.57 14.89
CA PRO A 66 1.06 9.10 14.46
C PRO A 66 1.38 8.75 12.99
N LEU A 67 2.11 9.62 12.27
CA LEU A 67 2.47 9.40 10.86
C LEU A 67 3.08 8.02 10.58
N LEU A 68 3.96 7.58 11.47
CA LEU A 68 4.59 6.27 11.38
C LEU A 68 3.55 5.14 11.35
N ASP A 69 2.53 5.24 12.18
CA ASP A 69 1.42 4.28 12.24
C ASP A 69 0.48 4.42 11.04
N GLN A 70 0.28 5.63 10.53
CA GLN A 70 -0.49 5.88 9.32
C GLN A 70 0.16 5.23 8.10
N CYS A 71 1.46 5.43 7.91
CA CYS A 71 2.24 4.83 6.81
C CYS A 71 2.27 3.30 6.93
N ALA A 72 2.51 2.77 8.13
CA ALA A 72 2.53 1.32 8.36
C ALA A 72 1.13 0.69 8.17
N GLY A 73 0.10 1.34 8.70
CA GLY A 73 -1.30 0.93 8.58
C GLY A 73 -1.77 0.95 7.13
N TRP A 74 -1.38 1.97 6.35
CA TRP A 74 -1.67 2.02 4.91
C TRP A 74 -1.10 0.81 4.17
N MET A 75 0.17 0.49 4.40
CA MET A 75 0.81 -0.65 3.73
C MET A 75 0.22 -1.98 4.20
N HIS A 76 -0.12 -2.11 5.48
CA HIS A 76 -0.86 -3.27 5.99
C HIS A 76 -2.23 -3.42 5.29
N ALA A 77 -3.02 -2.35 5.21
CA ALA A 77 -4.34 -2.37 4.58
C ALA A 77 -4.28 -2.72 3.09
N VAL A 78 -3.44 -2.03 2.32
CA VAL A 78 -3.45 -2.13 0.84
C VAL A 78 -2.60 -3.30 0.34
N ALA A 79 -1.36 -3.43 0.82
CA ALA A 79 -0.47 -4.51 0.40
C ALA A 79 -0.79 -5.83 1.10
N GLY A 80 -1.27 -5.78 2.35
CA GLY A 80 -1.66 -6.96 3.12
C GLY A 80 -2.94 -7.62 2.64
N LYS A 81 -4.02 -6.83 2.42
CA LYS A 81 -5.31 -7.33 1.94
C LYS A 81 -5.24 -7.93 0.54
N HIS A 82 -4.28 -7.47 -0.26
CA HIS A 82 -4.00 -7.98 -1.60
C HIS A 82 -5.22 -7.87 -2.52
N PHE A 83 -5.71 -6.66 -2.73
CA PHE A 83 -6.92 -6.36 -3.53
C PHE A 83 -6.79 -6.76 -5.01
N PHE A 84 -5.57 -6.87 -5.51
CA PHE A 84 -5.27 -7.11 -6.92
C PHE A 84 -4.48 -8.41 -7.12
N PRO A 85 -4.48 -8.98 -8.33
CA PRO A 85 -3.69 -10.17 -8.65
C PRO A 85 -2.17 -9.96 -8.49
N ASP A 86 -1.68 -8.77 -8.84
CA ASP A 86 -0.26 -8.40 -8.73
C ASP A 86 -0.09 -6.93 -8.31
N ALA A 87 1.14 -6.50 -8.06
CA ALA A 87 1.58 -5.12 -7.87
C ALA A 87 0.94 -4.40 -6.66
N ASN A 88 0.43 -5.14 -5.68
CA ASN A 88 -0.20 -4.57 -4.48
C ASN A 88 0.76 -3.67 -3.69
N HIS A 89 2.00 -4.11 -3.44
CA HIS A 89 3.03 -3.31 -2.76
C HIS A 89 3.38 -2.03 -3.53
N ARG A 90 3.59 -2.16 -4.84
CA ARG A 90 3.90 -1.01 -5.73
C ARG A 90 2.75 0.00 -5.74
N THR A 91 1.51 -0.50 -5.83
CA THR A 91 0.28 0.31 -5.79
C THR A 91 0.16 1.04 -4.45
N ALA A 92 0.30 0.31 -3.33
CA ALA A 92 0.23 0.86 -1.99
C ALA A 92 1.25 1.98 -1.79
N MET A 93 2.53 1.73 -2.12
CA MET A 93 3.60 2.71 -1.95
C MET A 93 3.40 3.95 -2.84
N ALA A 94 2.96 3.77 -4.09
CA ALA A 94 2.73 4.89 -5.01
C ALA A 94 1.60 5.81 -4.55
N LEU A 95 0.50 5.24 -4.05
CA LEU A 95 -0.62 6.00 -3.52
C LEU A 95 -0.28 6.66 -2.19
N LEU A 96 0.45 5.97 -1.30
CA LEU A 96 0.93 6.58 -0.05
C LEU A 96 1.82 7.80 -0.32
N ARG A 97 2.77 7.68 -1.26
CA ARG A 97 3.62 8.81 -1.66
C ARG A 97 2.82 9.96 -2.25
N LYS A 98 1.71 9.69 -2.94
CA LYS A 98 0.79 10.73 -3.41
C LYS A 98 0.10 11.40 -2.20
N LEU A 99 -0.48 10.63 -1.29
CA LEU A 99 -1.11 11.17 -0.08
C LEU A 99 -0.15 12.03 0.75
N LEU A 100 1.09 11.55 0.96
CA LEU A 100 2.12 12.30 1.68
C LEU A 100 2.39 13.66 1.01
N ARG A 101 2.64 13.68 -0.30
CA ARG A 101 2.85 14.93 -1.05
C ARG A 101 1.65 15.87 -1.00
N ASP A 102 0.45 15.33 -1.17
CA ASP A 102 -0.79 16.12 -1.17
C ASP A 102 -1.13 16.68 0.23
N ASN A 103 -0.56 16.09 1.30
CA ASN A 103 -0.62 16.61 2.67
C ASN A 103 0.64 17.43 3.04
N SER A 104 1.49 17.78 2.07
CA SER A 104 2.75 18.51 2.29
C SER A 104 3.69 17.83 3.30
N ILE A 105 3.72 16.50 3.29
CA ILE A 105 4.57 15.68 4.14
C ILE A 105 5.72 15.12 3.31
N GLU A 106 6.93 15.50 3.67
CA GLU A 106 8.16 14.93 3.12
C GLU A 106 8.72 13.92 4.11
N LEU A 107 9.21 12.80 3.57
CA LEU A 107 9.90 11.78 4.35
C LEU A 107 11.37 11.79 3.96
N ALA A 108 12.26 11.52 4.92
CA ALA A 108 13.67 11.36 4.60
C ALA A 108 13.85 10.21 3.59
N PRO A 109 14.78 10.34 2.63
CA PRO A 109 14.98 9.34 1.60
C PRO A 109 15.47 8.02 2.23
N LEU A 110 14.85 6.91 1.82
CA LEU A 110 15.29 5.57 2.20
C LEU A 110 16.05 4.90 1.04
N PRO A 111 17.10 4.11 1.34
CA PRO A 111 17.79 3.31 0.32
C PRO A 111 16.80 2.40 -0.44
N PRO A 112 16.92 2.30 -1.79
CA PRO A 112 16.02 1.46 -2.60
C PRO A 112 15.93 0.00 -2.13
N GLN A 113 17.04 -0.54 -1.61
CA GLN A 113 17.14 -1.92 -1.12
C GLN A 113 16.16 -2.19 0.03
N ARG A 114 15.93 -1.21 0.92
CA ARG A 114 14.99 -1.36 2.05
C ARG A 114 13.56 -1.63 1.59
N ALA A 115 13.13 -1.00 0.48
CA ALA A 115 11.79 -1.22 -0.04
C ALA A 115 11.62 -2.65 -0.57
N ARG A 116 12.67 -3.21 -1.18
CA ARG A 116 12.70 -4.61 -1.63
C ARG A 116 12.67 -5.57 -0.44
N GLU A 117 13.53 -5.36 0.55
CA GLU A 117 13.59 -6.17 1.77
C GLU A 117 12.26 -6.17 2.53
N ALA A 118 11.66 -4.99 2.74
CA ALA A 118 10.35 -4.87 3.38
C ALA A 118 9.25 -5.57 2.60
N SER A 119 9.28 -5.53 1.27
CA SER A 119 8.30 -6.23 0.41
C SER A 119 8.46 -7.75 0.51
N LEU A 120 9.69 -8.28 0.46
CA LEU A 120 9.98 -9.70 0.66
C LEU A 120 9.54 -10.16 2.05
N ARG A 121 9.90 -9.41 3.09
CA ARG A 121 9.52 -9.71 4.47
C ARG A 121 8.01 -9.64 4.67
N SER A 122 7.34 -8.68 4.05
CA SER A 122 5.88 -8.56 4.06
C SER A 122 5.23 -9.79 3.43
N HIS A 123 5.77 -10.31 2.31
CA HIS A 123 5.31 -11.54 1.70
C HIS A 123 5.48 -12.75 2.64
N GLU A 124 6.67 -12.92 3.23
CA GLU A 124 6.93 -14.00 4.19
C GLU A 124 6.00 -13.97 5.41
N VAL A 125 5.76 -12.79 5.98
CA VAL A 125 4.91 -12.63 7.16
C VAL A 125 3.45 -12.90 6.82
N ARG A 126 2.97 -12.46 5.67
CA ARG A 126 1.60 -12.74 5.21
C ARG A 126 1.28 -14.23 5.12
N ASN A 127 2.27 -15.07 4.82
CA ASN A 127 2.11 -16.52 4.78
C ASN A 127 2.06 -17.18 6.17
N LYS A 128 2.25 -16.40 7.25
CA LYS A 128 2.36 -16.87 8.64
C LYS A 128 1.34 -16.25 9.58
N ILE A 129 0.50 -15.34 9.10
CA ILE A 129 -0.53 -14.67 9.89
C ILE A 129 -1.91 -14.97 9.30
N GLU A 130 -2.96 -14.66 10.06
CA GLU A 130 -4.31 -14.64 9.48
C GLU A 130 -4.36 -13.70 8.26
N PRO A 131 -5.06 -14.08 7.18
CA PRO A 131 -5.25 -13.18 6.05
C PRO A 131 -5.85 -11.86 6.51
N VAL A 132 -5.31 -10.74 6.02
CA VAL A 132 -5.90 -9.42 6.27
C VAL A 132 -7.28 -9.38 5.62
N ARG A 133 -8.29 -9.03 6.40
CA ARG A 133 -9.69 -8.89 5.97
C ARG A 133 -10.13 -7.44 6.08
N LEU A 134 -11.32 -7.14 5.58
CA LEU A 134 -11.88 -5.78 5.61
C LEU A 134 -12.12 -5.26 7.04
N ASP A 135 -12.40 -6.15 8.00
CA ASP A 135 -12.55 -5.85 9.43
C ASP A 135 -11.21 -5.73 10.16
N THR A 136 -10.08 -6.04 9.51
CA THR A 136 -8.75 -6.04 10.15
C THR A 136 -7.73 -5.17 9.42
N LEU A 137 -8.17 -4.26 8.53
CA LEU A 137 -7.29 -3.48 7.64
C LEU A 137 -6.17 -2.71 8.35
N TYR A 138 -6.38 -2.28 9.59
CA TYR A 138 -5.41 -1.47 10.36
C TYR A 138 -4.96 -2.15 11.66
N ARG A 139 -5.08 -3.48 11.74
CA ARG A 139 -4.61 -4.24 12.91
C ARG A 139 -3.09 -4.09 13.07
N LYS A 140 -2.63 -3.86 14.29
CA LYS A 140 -1.20 -3.78 14.63
C LYS A 140 -0.61 -5.16 14.89
N ASP A 141 -0.49 -5.97 13.84
CA ASP A 141 0.11 -7.30 13.91
C ASP A 141 1.56 -7.34 13.37
N ARG A 142 2.08 -8.53 13.11
CA ARG A 142 3.44 -8.72 12.58
C ARG A 142 3.62 -8.08 11.20
N LEU A 143 2.59 -8.05 10.37
CA LEU A 143 2.67 -7.42 9.04
C LEU A 143 2.72 -5.89 9.18
N PHE A 144 1.95 -5.33 10.11
CA PHE A 144 2.03 -3.90 10.44
C PHE A 144 3.44 -3.53 10.91
N LEU A 145 4.05 -4.36 11.77
CA LEU A 145 5.40 -4.13 12.29
C LEU A 145 6.47 -4.09 11.18
N VAL A 146 6.37 -4.94 10.15
CA VAL A 146 7.29 -4.89 8.99
C VAL A 146 7.31 -3.50 8.37
N TRP A 147 6.13 -2.91 8.15
CA TRP A 147 6.03 -1.60 7.54
C TRP A 147 6.40 -0.48 8.50
N ARG A 148 6.11 -0.64 9.79
CA ARG A 148 6.56 0.31 10.82
C ARG A 148 8.09 0.43 10.83
N LEU A 149 8.81 -0.70 10.88
CA LEU A 149 10.28 -0.72 10.82
C LEU A 149 10.86 -0.22 9.49
N TYR A 150 10.09 -0.31 8.41
CA TYR A 150 10.49 0.28 7.13
C TYR A 150 10.45 1.81 7.17
N PHE A 151 9.37 2.40 7.70
CA PHE A 151 9.18 3.86 7.72
C PHE A 151 9.87 4.57 8.88
N GLU A 152 10.16 3.86 9.97
CA GLU A 152 10.74 4.43 11.19
C GLU A 152 11.98 5.30 10.91
N PRO A 153 12.97 4.86 10.10
CA PRO A 153 14.13 5.70 9.85
C PRO A 153 13.84 6.95 9.03
N ALA A 154 12.77 6.95 8.25
CA ALA A 154 12.38 8.08 7.41
C ALA A 154 11.58 9.15 8.18
N ILE A 155 11.14 8.84 9.40
CA ILE A 155 10.21 9.66 10.20
C ILE A 155 10.82 10.07 11.54
N LEU A 156 11.66 9.23 12.16
CA LEU A 156 12.17 9.48 13.52
C LEU A 156 13.62 9.99 13.59
N TYR A 157 14.38 9.96 12.50
CA TYR A 157 15.76 10.46 12.46
C TYR A 157 15.86 11.68 11.54
N GLU A 158 15.07 12.72 11.82
CA GLU A 158 15.33 14.09 11.35
C GLU A 158 16.46 14.74 12.15
#